data_AF-A0A7R9FU10-F1
#
_entry.id   AF-A0A7R9FU10-F1
#
_cell.length_a   1.000
_cell.length_b   1.000
_cell.length_c   1.000
_cell.angle_alpha   90.00
_cell.angle_beta   90.00
_cell.angle_gamma   90.00
#
_symmetry.space_group_name_H-M   'P 1'
#
loop_
_entity.id
_entity.type
_entity.pdbx_description
1 polymer ?
#
loop_
_entity_poly.entity_id
_entity_poly.type
_entity_poly.pdbx_seq_one_letter_code
_entity_poly.pdbx_strand_id
1 'polypeptide(L)'
;MSFLSHPPLMSIHAHNEAQEAKSIVARLEQGQRIAYVSDAGTPGISDPCALLVEAVIAAGLRVVPIPGVSALTTVLSCAGKMAYHHVFVGFLSSKGSRSRAQLMQLVHLPFASVIYEAPHRIQSLLEAICRIYPPERKIVIGRELTKQYETLYHLKVA
;
A
#
# COMPACT_ATOMS: atom_id res chain seq x y z
N MET A 1 -28.93 -25.24 13.01
CA MET A 1 -27.64 -25.35 12.28
C MET A 1 -26.75 -24.21 12.76
N SER A 2 -25.74 -24.48 13.60
CA SER A 2 -24.83 -23.43 14.07
C SER A 2 -23.72 -23.23 13.03
N PHE A 3 -23.69 -22.06 12.41
CA PHE A 3 -22.76 -21.71 11.32
C PHE A 3 -21.66 -20.74 11.77
N LEU A 4 -21.37 -20.62 13.07
CA LEU A 4 -20.47 -19.58 13.57
C LEU A 4 -19.34 -20.16 14.44
N SER A 5 -18.61 -21.17 13.94
CA SER A 5 -17.23 -21.33 14.40
C SER A 5 -16.37 -20.35 13.61
N HIS A 6 -15.79 -19.37 14.31
CA HIS A 6 -14.82 -18.46 13.70
C HIS A 6 -13.61 -19.29 13.24
N PRO A 7 -13.09 -19.06 12.03
CA PRO A 7 -11.85 -19.73 11.62
C PRO A 7 -10.74 -19.33 12.59
N PRO A 8 -9.80 -20.25 12.91
CA PRO A 8 -8.65 -19.91 13.73
C PRO A 8 -7.84 -18.82 13.01
N LEU A 9 -7.52 -17.75 13.74
CA LEU A 9 -6.74 -16.62 13.23
C LEU A 9 -5.27 -16.76 13.61
N MET A 10 -4.39 -16.27 12.73
CA MET A 10 -2.95 -16.17 12.95
C MET A 10 -2.49 -14.79 12.48
N SER A 11 -1.72 -14.11 13.33
CA SER A 11 -1.22 -12.77 13.03
C SER A 11 0.13 -12.81 12.33
N ILE A 12 0.23 -12.12 11.19
CA ILE A 12 1.49 -11.91 10.46
C ILE A 12 1.79 -10.42 10.45
N HIS A 13 2.98 -10.09 10.91
CA HIS A 13 3.54 -8.75 11.00
C HIS A 13 4.92 -8.72 10.33
N ALA A 14 5.39 -7.54 9.93
CA ALA A 14 6.64 -7.42 9.18
C ALA A 14 7.86 -8.07 9.88
N HIS A 15 7.88 -8.07 11.22
CA HIS A 15 9.01 -8.61 12.00
C HIS A 15 8.97 -10.14 12.17
N ASN A 16 7.81 -10.79 12.03
CA ASN A 16 7.66 -12.25 12.15
C ASN A 16 7.30 -12.94 10.83
N GLU A 17 7.14 -12.19 9.74
CA GLU A 17 6.64 -12.67 8.46
C GLU A 17 7.39 -13.90 7.94
N ALA A 18 8.72 -13.89 7.98
CA ALA A 18 9.54 -15.01 7.53
C ALA A 18 9.34 -16.29 8.37
N GLN A 19 9.09 -16.14 9.67
CA GLN A 19 8.89 -17.26 10.58
C GLN A 19 7.49 -17.85 10.39
N GLU A 20 6.46 -17.00 10.32
CA GLU A 20 5.08 -17.44 10.11
C GLU A 20 4.89 -18.04 8.71
N ALA A 21 5.59 -17.53 7.70
CA ALA A 21 5.56 -18.10 6.35
C ALA A 21 5.88 -19.60 6.33
N LYS A 22 6.87 -20.06 7.12
CA LYS A 22 7.21 -21.49 7.23
C LYS A 22 6.08 -22.31 7.83
N SER A 23 5.45 -21.79 8.88
CA SER A 23 4.30 -22.44 9.54
C SER A 23 3.11 -22.56 8.59
N ILE A 24 2.85 -21.52 7.81
CA ILE A 24 1.79 -21.47 6.80
C ILE A 24 2.07 -22.46 5.67
N VAL A 25 3.29 -22.53 5.15
CA VAL A 25 3.67 -23.50 4.11
C VAL A 25 3.45 -24.92 4.61
N ALA A 26 3.91 -25.27 5.81
CA ALA A 26 3.71 -26.61 6.37
C ALA A 26 2.22 -26.99 6.50
N ARG A 27 1.36 -26.02 6.82
CA ARG A 27 -0.10 -26.23 6.86
C ARG A 27 -0.70 -26.44 5.46
N LEU A 28 -0.25 -25.68 4.48
CA LEU A 28 -0.69 -25.82 3.09
C LEU A 28 -0.27 -27.19 2.52
N GLU A 29 0.94 -27.67 2.82
CA GLU A 29 1.42 -29.00 2.42
C GLU A 29 0.57 -30.13 3.03
N GLN A 30 -0.02 -29.91 4.21
CA GLN A 30 -0.99 -30.82 4.83
C GLN A 30 -2.40 -30.72 4.21
N GLY A 31 -2.57 -29.94 3.13
CA GLY A 31 -3.85 -29.78 2.44
C GLY A 31 -4.80 -28.76 3.08
N GLN A 32 -4.35 -27.99 4.07
CA GLN A 32 -5.17 -26.94 4.66
C GLN A 32 -5.40 -25.79 3.67
N ARG A 33 -6.51 -25.07 3.85
CA ARG A 33 -6.84 -23.86 3.08
C ARG A 33 -6.65 -22.64 3.95
N ILE A 34 -5.92 -21.65 3.42
CA ILE A 34 -5.56 -20.45 4.16
C ILE A 34 -5.96 -19.23 3.34
N ALA A 35 -6.64 -18.29 3.98
CA ALA A 35 -6.92 -16.97 3.44
C ALA A 35 -6.04 -15.95 4.17
N TYR A 36 -5.42 -15.06 3.40
CA TYR A 36 -4.64 -13.95 3.95
C TYR A 36 -5.42 -12.65 3.75
N VAL A 37 -5.59 -11.88 4.82
CA VAL A 37 -6.30 -10.60 4.82
C VAL A 37 -5.45 -9.56 5.53
N SER A 38 -5.57 -8.30 5.11
CA SER A 38 -5.04 -7.13 5.81
C SER A 38 -6.18 -6.37 6.47
N ASP A 39 -5.86 -5.42 7.35
CA ASP A 39 -6.85 -4.57 8.00
C ASP A 39 -7.67 -3.75 6.99
N ALA A 40 -7.08 -3.41 5.84
CA ALA A 40 -7.76 -2.70 4.77
C ALA A 40 -7.11 -2.95 3.40
N GLY A 41 -7.95 -2.94 2.36
CA GLY A 41 -7.49 -2.90 0.97
C GLY A 41 -7.12 -4.27 0.40
N THR A 42 -6.14 -4.26 -0.49
CA THR A 42 -5.60 -5.46 -1.14
C THR A 42 -4.36 -5.91 -0.37
N PRO A 43 -4.36 -7.11 0.25
CA PRO A 43 -3.23 -7.56 1.05
C PRO A 43 -1.93 -7.66 0.25
N GLY A 44 -0.80 -7.38 0.90
CA GLY A 44 0.54 -7.48 0.30
C GLY A 44 0.97 -6.34 -0.60
N ILE A 45 0.18 -5.26 -0.72
CA ILE A 45 0.55 -4.06 -1.48
C ILE A 45 1.32 -3.05 -0.61
N SER A 46 0.89 -2.82 0.63
CA SER A 46 1.59 -1.95 1.59
C SER A 46 1.68 -2.54 3.00
N ASP A 47 1.25 -3.79 3.12
CA ASP A 47 1.26 -4.59 4.34
C ASP A 47 2.19 -5.80 4.13
N PRO A 48 2.63 -6.48 5.21
CA PRO A 48 3.36 -7.75 5.11
C PRO A 48 2.62 -8.74 4.21
N CYS A 49 3.34 -9.49 3.38
CA CYS A 49 2.82 -10.63 2.59
C CYS A 49 3.91 -11.15 1.64
N ALA A 50 4.84 -10.29 1.22
CA ALA A 50 5.84 -10.61 0.21
C ALA A 50 6.64 -11.88 0.54
N LEU A 51 7.15 -12.01 1.77
CA LEU A 51 7.94 -13.18 2.18
C LEU A 51 7.08 -14.43 2.29
N LEU A 52 5.80 -14.28 2.67
CA LEU A 52 4.84 -15.39 2.66
C LEU A 52 4.59 -15.88 1.24
N VAL A 53 4.29 -14.98 0.30
CA VAL A 53 4.04 -15.31 -1.10
C VAL A 53 5.25 -15.97 -1.73
N GLU A 54 6.46 -15.45 -1.49
CA GLU A 54 7.71 -16.06 -1.95
C GLU A 54 7.88 -17.47 -1.41
N ALA A 55 7.65 -17.69 -0.11
CA ALA A 55 7.77 -19.01 0.50
C ALA A 55 6.76 -20.02 -0.07
N VAL A 56 5.52 -19.61 -0.30
CA VAL A 56 4.47 -20.45 -0.88
C VAL A 56 4.82 -20.83 -2.33
N ILE A 57 5.29 -19.87 -3.13
CA ILE A 57 5.72 -20.12 -4.52
C ILE A 57 6.93 -21.06 -4.53
N ALA A 58 7.92 -20.83 -3.66
CA ALA A 58 9.12 -21.67 -3.56
C ALA A 58 8.81 -23.12 -3.18
N ALA A 59 7.75 -23.35 -2.41
CA ALA A 59 7.24 -24.68 -2.06
C ALA A 59 6.41 -25.34 -3.19
N GLY A 60 6.26 -24.69 -4.35
CA GLY A 60 5.44 -25.21 -5.46
C GLY A 60 3.93 -25.17 -5.19
N LEU A 61 3.50 -24.39 -4.20
CA LEU A 61 2.11 -24.26 -3.81
C LEU A 61 1.42 -23.08 -4.53
N ARG A 62 0.10 -23.14 -4.64
CA ARG A 62 -0.69 -22.17 -5.40
C ARG A 62 -1.02 -20.92 -4.57
N VAL A 63 -0.72 -19.75 -5.13
CA VAL A 63 -1.25 -18.46 -4.68
C VAL A 63 -2.44 -18.07 -5.57
N VAL A 64 -3.55 -17.65 -4.97
CA VAL A 64 -4.76 -17.23 -5.69
C VAL A 64 -5.10 -15.78 -5.32
N PRO A 65 -4.73 -14.79 -6.15
CA PRO A 65 -5.11 -13.41 -5.89
C PRO A 65 -6.61 -13.21 -6.12
N ILE A 66 -7.28 -12.55 -5.17
CA ILE A 66 -8.69 -12.18 -5.28
C ILE A 66 -8.77 -10.67 -5.54
N PRO A 67 -9.43 -10.22 -6.62
CA PRO A 67 -9.60 -8.79 -6.87
C PRO A 67 -10.42 -8.15 -5.75
N GLY A 68 -10.12 -6.89 -5.42
CA GLY A 68 -10.78 -6.21 -4.32
C GLY A 68 -10.49 -4.72 -4.28
N VAL A 69 -10.88 -4.10 -3.17
CA VAL A 69 -10.72 -2.66 -2.94
C VAL A 69 -9.24 -2.31 -2.73
N SER A 70 -8.81 -1.16 -3.24
CA SER A 70 -7.47 -0.62 -3.06
C SER A 70 -7.48 0.89 -3.11
N ALA A 71 -6.97 1.55 -2.06
CA ALA A 71 -6.92 3.01 -2.00
C ALA A 71 -6.11 3.61 -3.16
N LEU A 72 -5.05 2.91 -3.61
CA LEU A 72 -4.25 3.24 -4.78
C LEU A 72 -5.10 3.29 -6.05
N THR A 73 -5.82 2.22 -6.37
CA THR A 73 -6.63 2.19 -7.60
C THR A 73 -7.81 3.14 -7.52
N THR A 74 -8.38 3.33 -6.33
CA THR A 74 -9.46 4.29 -6.10
C THR A 74 -9.00 5.72 -6.41
N VAL A 75 -7.88 6.19 -5.83
CA VAL A 75 -7.40 7.56 -6.10
C VAL A 75 -6.94 7.74 -7.55
N LEU A 76 -6.34 6.71 -8.15
CA LEU A 76 -5.93 6.76 -9.56
C LEU A 76 -7.13 6.87 -10.50
N SER A 77 -8.25 6.21 -10.19
CA SER A 77 -9.46 6.26 -11.03
C SER A 77 -10.02 7.67 -11.21
N CYS A 78 -9.77 8.56 -10.24
CA CYS A 78 -10.17 9.97 -10.27
C CYS A 78 -9.01 10.96 -10.47
N ALA A 79 -7.77 10.49 -10.72
CA ALA A 79 -6.59 11.36 -10.88
C ALA A 79 -6.42 11.93 -12.32
N GLY A 80 -7.32 11.59 -13.25
CA GLY A 80 -7.23 12.02 -14.65
C GLY A 80 -6.00 11.47 -15.36
N LYS A 81 -5.38 12.26 -16.26
CA LYS A 81 -4.21 11.83 -17.06
C LYS A 81 -2.99 11.41 -16.23
N MET A 82 -2.90 11.84 -14.96
CA MET A 82 -1.83 11.40 -14.05
C MET A 82 -1.87 9.90 -13.77
N ALA A 83 -3.02 9.24 -13.99
CA ALA A 83 -3.17 7.82 -13.73
C ALA A 83 -2.51 6.91 -14.77
N TYR A 84 -2.30 7.39 -16.00
CA TYR A 84 -1.85 6.54 -17.12
C TYR A 84 -0.49 5.90 -16.90
N HIS A 85 0.46 6.70 -16.41
CA HIS A 85 1.79 6.23 -16.04
C HIS A 85 2.10 6.74 -14.65
N HIS A 86 2.25 5.80 -13.73
CA HIS A 86 2.48 6.09 -12.33
C HIS A 86 3.45 5.08 -11.71
N VAL A 87 4.10 5.52 -10.64
CA VAL A 87 4.88 4.68 -9.74
C VAL A 87 4.22 4.73 -8.37
N PHE A 88 3.82 3.56 -7.87
CA PHE A 88 3.37 3.45 -6.50
C PHE A 88 4.58 3.29 -5.57
N VAL A 89 4.72 4.24 -4.63
CA VAL A 89 5.86 4.30 -3.70
C VAL A 89 5.50 3.69 -2.35
N GLY A 90 4.22 3.61 -2.01
CA GLY A 90 3.78 3.31 -0.64
C GLY A 90 4.13 4.47 0.29
N PHE A 91 4.78 4.19 1.41
CA PHE A 91 5.14 5.19 2.40
C PHE A 91 6.58 5.67 2.25
N LEU A 92 6.78 6.99 2.31
CA LEU A 92 8.12 7.57 2.44
C LEU A 92 8.70 7.28 3.84
N SER A 93 10.04 7.25 3.93
CA SER A 93 10.75 7.04 5.18
C SER A 93 10.27 8.00 6.27
N SER A 94 10.07 7.51 7.49
CA SER A 94 9.78 8.36 8.65
C SER A 94 10.95 9.27 9.03
N LYS A 95 12.18 9.00 8.54
CA LYS A 95 13.34 9.86 8.77
C LYS A 95 13.36 11.00 7.75
N GLY A 96 13.22 12.24 8.22
CA GLY A 96 13.07 13.42 7.36
C GLY A 96 14.16 13.59 6.29
N SER A 97 15.43 13.31 6.60
CA SER A 97 16.52 13.38 5.61
C SER A 97 16.35 12.36 4.47
N ARG A 98 15.96 11.12 4.80
CA ARG A 98 15.70 10.06 3.81
C ARG A 98 14.44 10.34 3.00
N SER A 99 13.38 10.82 3.64
CA SER A 99 12.15 11.24 2.93
C SER A 99 12.44 12.34 1.90
N ARG A 100 13.22 13.37 2.27
CA ARG A 100 13.65 14.42 1.32
C ARG A 100 14.47 13.87 0.17
N ALA A 101 15.41 12.95 0.43
CA ALA A 101 16.19 12.31 -0.62
C ALA A 101 15.30 11.50 -1.58
N GLN A 102 14.31 10.78 -1.05
CA GLN A 102 13.31 10.08 -1.87
C GLN A 102 12.51 11.08 -2.72
N LEU A 103 12.02 12.18 -2.15
CA LEU A 103 11.31 13.22 -2.90
C LEU A 103 12.16 13.82 -4.02
N MET A 104 13.45 14.08 -3.77
CA MET A 104 14.40 14.56 -4.80
C MET A 104 14.60 13.55 -5.93
N GLN A 105 14.46 12.24 -5.69
CA GLN A 105 14.47 11.26 -6.78
C GLN A 105 13.15 11.27 -7.55
N LEU A 106 12.03 11.30 -6.82
CA LEU A 106 10.69 11.23 -7.41
C LEU A 106 10.35 12.43 -8.29
N VAL A 107 10.88 13.63 -7.99
CA VAL A 107 10.58 14.85 -8.78
C VAL A 107 11.05 14.75 -10.23
N HIS A 108 12.09 13.95 -10.49
CA HIS A 108 12.68 13.75 -11.81
C HIS A 108 12.00 12.64 -12.63
N LEU A 109 11.06 11.90 -12.04
CA LEU A 109 10.32 10.89 -12.79
C LEU A 109 9.39 11.55 -13.82
N PRO A 110 9.27 10.97 -15.02
CA PRO A 110 8.33 11.45 -16.05
C PRO A 110 6.87 11.07 -15.73
N PHE A 111 6.65 10.32 -14.66
CA PHE A 111 5.38 9.71 -14.29
C PHE A 111 4.88 10.21 -12.93
N ALA A 112 3.58 10.06 -12.66
CA ALA A 112 3.03 10.41 -11.36
C ALA A 112 3.61 9.50 -10.26
N SER A 113 3.92 10.06 -9.10
CA SER A 113 4.29 9.27 -7.92
C SER A 113 3.10 9.20 -6.98
N VAL A 114 2.69 8.00 -6.58
CA VAL A 114 1.59 7.79 -5.62
C VAL A 114 2.17 7.39 -4.28
N ILE A 115 1.88 8.20 -3.26
CA ILE A 115 2.42 8.08 -1.91
C ILE A 115 1.25 7.96 -0.93
N TYR A 116 1.35 7.02 0.00
CA TYR A 116 0.53 7.00 1.21
C TYR A 116 1.23 7.78 2.32
N GLU A 117 0.46 8.49 3.14
CA GLU A 117 1.00 9.26 4.26
C GLU A 117 0.05 9.26 5.45
N ALA A 118 0.64 9.26 6.66
CA ALA A 118 -0.12 9.32 7.90
C ALA A 118 -0.67 10.74 8.13
N PRO A 119 -1.85 10.89 8.78
CA PRO A 119 -2.47 12.20 8.99
C PRO A 119 -1.58 13.22 9.69
N HIS A 120 -0.78 12.78 10.67
CA HIS A 120 0.13 13.66 11.42
C HIS A 120 1.40 14.07 10.65
N ARG A 121 1.65 13.48 9.47
CA ARG A 121 2.82 13.77 8.61
C ARG A 121 2.47 14.54 7.35
N ILE A 122 1.20 14.58 6.94
CA ILE A 122 0.79 15.15 5.64
C ILE A 122 1.24 16.60 5.47
N GLN A 123 1.13 17.42 6.51
CA GLN A 123 1.56 18.82 6.46
C GLN A 123 3.07 18.92 6.16
N SER A 124 3.89 18.18 6.91
CA SER A 124 5.35 18.16 6.72
C SER A 124 5.76 17.66 5.33
N LEU A 125 5.00 16.71 4.76
CA LEU A 125 5.21 16.20 3.41
C LEU A 125 4.90 17.27 2.37
N LEU A 126 3.76 17.95 2.48
CA LEU A 126 3.37 19.01 1.55
C LEU A 126 4.35 20.19 1.59
N GLU A 127 4.81 20.59 2.79
CA GLU A 127 5.86 21.61 2.92
C GLU A 127 7.18 21.19 2.24
N ALA A 128 7.58 19.92 2.38
CA ALA A 128 8.76 19.41 1.69
C ALA A 128 8.57 19.36 0.17
N ILE A 129 7.39 18.96 -0.31
CA ILE A 129 7.04 18.98 -1.73
C ILE A 129 7.12 20.41 -2.27
N CYS A 130 6.52 21.40 -1.62
CA CYS A 130 6.59 22.80 -2.08
C CYS A 130 8.02 23.35 -2.13
N ARG A 131 8.93 22.86 -1.27
CA ARG A 131 10.35 23.28 -1.29
C ARG A 131 11.17 22.60 -2.39
N ILE A 132 10.82 21.36 -2.77
CA ILE A 132 11.64 20.54 -3.67
C ILE A 132 11.10 20.55 -5.10
N TYR A 133 9.78 20.57 -5.26
CA TYR A 133 9.12 20.37 -6.55
C TYR A 133 8.96 21.71 -7.27
N PRO A 134 9.02 21.71 -8.61
CA PRO A 134 8.84 22.94 -9.36
C PRO A 134 7.41 23.49 -9.19
N PRO A 135 7.22 24.81 -9.30
CA PRO A 135 5.89 25.41 -9.35
C PRO A 135 5.02 24.76 -10.43
N GLU A 136 3.70 24.86 -10.27
CA GLU A 136 2.70 24.28 -11.16
C GLU A 136 2.66 22.73 -11.20
N ARG A 137 3.54 22.04 -10.46
CA ARG A 137 3.49 20.58 -10.33
C ARG A 137 2.14 20.17 -9.72
N LYS A 138 1.36 19.40 -10.48
CA LYS A 138 0.02 18.95 -10.07
C LYS A 138 0.09 17.90 -8.97
N ILE A 139 -0.82 18.00 -8.00
CA ILE A 139 -0.97 17.08 -6.87
C ILE A 139 -2.45 16.72 -6.77
N VAL A 140 -2.75 15.43 -6.56
CA VAL A 140 -4.09 14.96 -6.19
C VAL A 140 -4.00 14.32 -4.82
N ILE A 141 -4.89 14.71 -3.90
CA ILE A 141 -4.94 14.14 -2.54
C ILE A 141 -6.33 13.52 -2.34
N GLY A 142 -6.35 12.21 -2.07
CA GLY A 142 -7.55 11.51 -1.61
C GLY A 142 -7.54 11.40 -0.09
N ARG A 143 -8.51 12.04 0.58
CA ARG A 143 -8.69 12.00 2.03
C ARG A 143 -9.96 11.23 2.36
N GLU A 144 -9.88 10.30 3.32
CA GLU A 144 -11.02 9.53 3.81
C GLU A 144 -11.83 8.85 2.69
N LEU A 145 -11.11 8.28 1.70
CA LEU A 145 -11.72 7.62 0.55
C LEU A 145 -12.77 6.58 1.00
N THR A 146 -13.91 6.56 0.32
CA THR A 146 -15.11 5.74 0.53
C THR A 146 -15.91 6.02 1.81
N LYS A 147 -15.53 7.02 2.61
CA LYS A 147 -16.20 7.36 3.88
C LYS A 147 -17.07 8.61 3.76
N GLN A 148 -17.86 8.89 4.81
CA GLN A 148 -18.78 10.04 4.86
C GLN A 148 -18.10 11.40 4.59
N TYR A 149 -16.85 11.57 5.00
CA TYR A 149 -16.09 12.81 4.86
C TYR A 149 -15.02 12.73 3.75
N GLU A 150 -15.25 11.88 2.74
CA GLU A 150 -14.37 11.78 1.57
C GLU A 150 -14.10 13.16 0.97
N THR A 151 -12.84 13.42 0.62
CA THR A 151 -12.46 14.66 -0.06
C THR A 151 -11.35 14.40 -1.06
N LEU A 152 -11.56 14.89 -2.28
CA LEU A 152 -10.54 14.92 -3.34
C LEU A 152 -10.05 16.35 -3.53
N TYR A 153 -8.76 16.57 -3.32
CA TYR A 153 -8.11 17.85 -3.59
C TYR A 153 -7.32 17.78 -4.89
N HIS A 154 -7.51 18.76 -5.77
CA HIS A 154 -6.70 18.96 -6.97
C HIS A 154 -5.91 20.24 -6.79
N LEU A 155 -4.61 20.11 -6.54
CA LEU A 155 -3.72 21.18 -6.16
C LEU A 155 -2.57 21.32 -7.15
N LYS A 156 -1.82 22.40 -7.01
CA LYS A 156 -0.52 22.58 -7.64
C LYS A 156 0.47 23.12 -6.61
N VAL A 157 1.74 22.81 -6.80
CA VAL A 157 2.82 23.48 -6.06
C VAL A 157 2.81 24.97 -6.42
N ALA A 158 2.76 25.80 -5.38
CA ALA A 158 2.80 27.26 -5.49
C ALA A 158 4.21 27.77 -5.87
#